data_AF-A0A944PU80-F1
#
_entry.id   AF-A0A944PU80-F1
#
_cell.length_a   1.000
_cell.length_b   1.000
_cell.length_c   1.000
_cell.angle_alpha   90.00
_cell.angle_beta   90.00
_cell.angle_gamma   90.00
#
_symmetry.space_group_name_H-M   'P 1'
#
loop_
_entity.id
_entity.type
_entity.pdbx_description
1 polymer ?
#
loop_
_entity_poly.entity_id
_entity_poly.type
_entity_poly.pdbx_seq_one_letter_code
_entity_poly.pdbx_strand_id
1 'polypeptide(L)'
;MIPMEQYKSARADAEHLTTLLRSALTRAGISDDEAGKVRPLVTATGRAYVQFGALQLRDAVKLLEALALSRTAPRSAEGPTLPAEAFG
;
A
#
# COMPACT_ATOMS: atom_id res chain seq x y z
N MET A 1 -13.35 -18.08 17.57
CA MET A 1 -12.25 -18.84 16.91
C MET A 1 -12.57 -18.85 15.42
N ILE A 2 -11.67 -18.37 14.56
CA ILE A 2 -11.91 -18.31 13.11
C ILE A 2 -11.70 -19.71 12.51
N PRO A 3 -12.49 -20.13 11.50
CA PRO A 3 -12.27 -21.38 10.80
C PRO A 3 -10.86 -21.44 10.18
N MET A 4 -10.20 -22.60 10.31
CA MET A 4 -8.81 -22.77 9.86
C MET A 4 -8.61 -22.48 8.37
N GLU A 5 -9.61 -22.77 7.54
CA GLU A 5 -9.59 -22.45 6.11
C GLU A 5 -9.63 -20.94 5.84
N GLN A 6 -10.42 -20.18 6.59
CA GLN A 6 -10.44 -18.71 6.47
C GLN A 6 -9.10 -18.09 6.91
N TYR A 7 -8.47 -18.66 7.94
CA TYR A 7 -7.13 -18.23 8.35
C TYR A 7 -6.08 -18.49 7.27
N LYS A 8 -6.10 -19.67 6.63
CA LYS A 8 -5.18 -20.01 5.53
C LYS A 8 -5.35 -19.07 4.33
N SER A 9 -6.58 -18.78 3.93
CA SER A 9 -6.86 -17.83 2.83
C SER A 9 -6.35 -16.43 3.16
N ALA A 10 -6.69 -15.90 4.33
CA ALA A 10 -6.22 -14.57 4.77
C ALA A 10 -4.68 -14.49 4.84
N ARG A 11 -4.02 -15.59 5.21
CA ARG A 11 -2.56 -15.69 5.21
C ARG A 11 -1.98 -15.69 3.81
N ALA A 12 -2.55 -16.45 2.89
CA ALA A 12 -2.11 -16.50 1.50
C ALA A 12 -2.22 -15.11 0.84
N ASP A 13 -3.31 -14.39 1.09
CA ASP A 13 -3.49 -13.02 0.59
C ASP A 13 -2.42 -12.06 1.15
N ALA A 14 -2.14 -12.15 2.46
CA ALA A 14 -1.11 -11.35 3.10
C ALA A 14 0.30 -11.66 2.57
N GLU A 15 0.61 -12.93 2.33
CA GLU A 15 1.88 -13.40 1.77
C GLU A 15 2.07 -12.92 0.33
N HIS A 16 1.01 -12.99 -0.49
CA HIS A 16 1.03 -12.51 -1.86
C HIS A 16 1.28 -11.00 -1.92
N LEU A 17 0.51 -10.20 -1.15
CA LEU A 17 0.69 -8.75 -1.09
C LEU A 17 2.05 -8.35 -0.54
N THR A 18 2.58 -9.07 0.45
CA THR A 18 3.94 -8.84 0.97
C THR A 18 4.99 -9.03 -0.12
N THR A 19 4.84 -10.06 -0.96
CA THR A 19 5.77 -10.33 -2.06
C THR A 19 5.73 -9.23 -3.12
N LEU A 20 4.53 -8.74 -3.46
CA LEU A 20 4.36 -7.63 -4.39
C LEU A 20 4.97 -6.34 -3.84
N LEU A 21 4.75 -6.05 -2.55
CA LEU A 21 5.32 -4.87 -1.89
C LEU A 21 6.85 -4.93 -1.85
N ARG A 22 7.44 -6.07 -1.49
CA ARG A 22 8.90 -6.26 -1.54
C ARG A 22 9.45 -5.95 -2.93
N SER A 23 8.83 -6.51 -3.96
CA SER A 23 9.23 -6.27 -5.35
C SER A 23 9.13 -4.79 -5.74
N ALA A 24 8.08 -4.10 -5.28
CA ALA A 24 7.92 -2.66 -5.52
C ALA A 24 8.98 -1.82 -4.80
N LEU A 25 9.32 -2.17 -3.55
CA LEU A 25 10.38 -1.50 -2.77
C LEU A 25 11.74 -1.68 -3.43
N THR A 26 12.08 -2.88 -3.87
CA THR A 26 13.34 -3.14 -4.59
C THR A 26 13.40 -2.33 -5.89
N ARG A 27 12.29 -2.24 -6.65
CA ARG A 27 12.21 -1.38 -7.85
C ARG A 27 12.36 0.12 -7.54
N ALA A 28 11.93 0.54 -6.35
CA ALA A 28 12.14 1.90 -5.85
C ALA A 28 13.57 2.16 -5.34
N GLY A 29 14.49 1.20 -5.47
CA GLY A 29 15.87 1.35 -5.03
C GLY A 29 16.08 1.21 -3.52
N ILE A 30 15.11 0.62 -2.82
CA ILE A 30 15.26 0.19 -1.42
C ILE A 30 16.00 -1.15 -1.43
N SER A 31 16.98 -1.31 -0.54
CA SER A 31 17.77 -2.54 -0.47
C SER A 31 16.93 -3.77 -0.13
N ASP A 32 17.35 -4.94 -0.58
CA ASP A 32 16.64 -6.20 -0.29
C ASP A 32 16.58 -6.52 1.21
N ASP A 33 17.55 -6.07 2.01
CA ASP A 33 17.50 -6.19 3.47
C ASP A 33 16.29 -5.43 4.06
N GLU A 34 16.16 -4.16 3.68
CA GLU A 34 15.05 -3.29 4.12
C GLU A 34 13.70 -3.77 3.56
N ALA A 35 13.65 -4.19 2.29
CA ALA A 35 12.45 -4.78 1.69
C ALA A 35 12.06 -6.09 2.41
N GLY A 36 13.03 -6.91 2.79
CA GLY A 36 12.82 -8.18 3.52
C GLY A 36 12.15 -8.01 4.89
N LYS A 37 12.21 -6.81 5.47
CA LYS A 37 11.52 -6.48 6.74
C LYS A 37 10.00 -6.38 6.60
N VAL A 38 9.47 -6.28 5.38
CA VAL A 38 8.02 -6.35 5.15
C VAL A 38 7.54 -7.77 5.41
N ARG A 39 6.55 -7.95 6.28
CA ARG A 39 6.06 -9.28 6.70
C ARG A 39 4.53 -9.36 6.63
N PRO A 40 3.98 -10.53 6.28
CA PRO A 40 2.56 -10.78 6.42
C PRO A 40 2.22 -10.94 7.90
N LEU A 41 1.07 -10.40 8.31
CA LEU A 41 0.55 -10.54 9.66
C LEU A 41 -0.94 -10.89 9.60
N VAL A 42 -1.34 -12.00 10.20
CA VAL A 42 -2.75 -12.35 10.36
C VAL A 42 -3.08 -12.42 11.83
N THR A 43 -4.05 -11.62 12.25
CA THR A 43 -4.51 -11.57 13.64
C THR A 43 -5.33 -12.81 14.02
N ALA A 44 -5.49 -13.03 15.33
CA ALA A 44 -6.34 -14.11 15.85
C ALA A 44 -7.83 -13.97 15.47
N THR A 45 -8.26 -12.79 14.99
CA THR A 45 -9.60 -12.54 14.46
C THR A 45 -9.71 -12.74 12.94
N GLY A 46 -8.61 -13.09 12.28
CA GLY A 46 -8.58 -13.42 10.84
C GLY A 46 -8.33 -12.22 9.93
N ARG A 47 -8.08 -11.04 10.50
CA ARG A 47 -7.73 -9.87 9.72
C ARG A 47 -6.28 -9.96 9.27
N ALA A 48 -6.08 -9.85 7.96
CA ALA A 48 -4.79 -9.80 7.29
C ALA A 48 -4.24 -8.38 7.23
N TYR A 49 -2.94 -8.25 7.46
CA TYR A 49 -2.17 -7.02 7.43
C TYR A 49 -0.82 -7.27 6.77
N VAL A 50 -0.21 -6.19 6.28
CA VAL A 50 1.20 -6.17 5.92
C VAL A 50 1.92 -5.26 6.90
N GLN A 51 2.90 -5.81 7.60
CA GLN A 51 3.74 -5.09 8.54
C GLN A 51 5.00 -4.60 7.85
N PHE A 52 5.25 -3.31 7.93
CA PHE A 52 6.57 -2.73 7.65
C PHE A 52 7.33 -2.70 8.97
N GLY A 53 8.53 -3.28 9.03
CA GLY A 53 9.42 -3.14 10.17
C GLY A 53 9.94 -1.70 10.30
N ALA A 54 11.07 -1.53 10.99
CA ALA A 54 11.77 -0.25 10.99
C ALA A 54 12.50 -0.04 9.66
N LEU A 55 12.08 0.97 8.90
CA LEU A 55 12.75 1.49 7.71
C LEU A 55 13.71 2.61 8.11
N GLN A 56 14.90 2.63 7.52
CA GLN A 56 15.78 3.79 7.64
C GLN A 56 15.15 5.02 6.98
N LEU A 57 15.42 6.20 7.53
CA LEU A 57 14.84 7.46 7.05
C LEU A 57 15.07 7.66 5.53
N ARG A 58 16.27 7.35 5.04
CA ARG A 58 16.61 7.43 3.61
C ARG A 58 15.73 6.54 2.72
N ASP A 59 15.39 5.35 3.19
CA ASP A 59 14.61 4.38 2.43
C ASP A 59 13.10 4.67 2.55
N ALA A 60 12.67 5.27 3.66
CA ALA A 60 11.34 5.85 3.81
C ALA A 60 11.09 7.01 2.82
N VAL A 61 12.11 7.85 2.56
CA VAL A 61 12.04 8.90 1.52
C VAL A 61 11.89 8.29 0.13
N LYS A 62 12.70 7.28 -0.22
CA LYS A 62 12.56 6.57 -1.52
C LYS A 62 11.19 5.93 -1.70
N LEU A 63 10.64 5.34 -0.63
CA LEU A 63 9.28 4.81 -0.64
C LEU A 63 8.26 5.92 -0.91
N LEU A 64 8.40 7.07 -0.24
CA LEU A 64 7.52 8.21 -0.44
C LEU A 64 7.58 8.73 -1.88
N GLU A 65 8.77 8.84 -2.46
CA GLU A 65 8.97 9.25 -3.87
C GLU A 65 8.34 8.26 -4.85
N ALA A 66 8.54 6.96 -4.63
CA ALA A 66 7.92 5.91 -5.43
C ALA A 66 6.38 5.92 -5.35
N LEU A 67 5.82 6.21 -4.17
CA LEU A 67 4.37 6.37 -3.98
C LEU A 67 3.84 7.70 -4.51
N ALA A 68 4.62 8.77 -4.48
CA ALA A 68 4.25 10.07 -5.03
C ALA A 68 4.12 10.02 -6.56
N LEU A 69 4.95 9.20 -7.23
CA LEU A 69 4.76 8.85 -8.65
C LEU A 69 3.43 8.14 -8.93
N SER A 70 2.77 7.58 -7.90
CA SER A 70 1.42 7.01 -8.00
C SER A 70 0.30 8.01 -7.68
N ARG A 71 0.63 9.25 -7.29
CA ARG A 71 -0.32 10.33 -6.97
C ARG A 71 -0.13 11.56 -7.84
N THR A 72 -0.31 11.39 -9.15
CA THR A 72 -0.87 12.44 -10.03
C THR A 72 -1.55 11.81 -11.24
N ALA A 73 -2.72 11.23 -11.03
CA ALA A 73 -3.80 11.48 -11.98
C ALA A 73 -4.63 12.59 -11.36
N PRO A 74 -4.58 13.85 -11.84
CA PRO A 74 -5.66 14.78 -11.52
C PRO A 74 -6.91 14.11 -12.07
N ARG A 75 -7.78 13.65 -11.17
CA ARG A 75 -9.15 13.30 -11.53
C ARG A 75 -9.69 14.56 -12.19
N SER A 76 -9.96 14.51 -13.50
CA SER A 76 -10.70 15.55 -14.21
C SER A 76 -11.93 15.90 -13.39
N ALA A 77 -11.84 17.00 -12.66
CA ALA A 77 -13.00 17.71 -12.19
C ALA A 77 -13.34 18.72 -13.30
N GLU A 78 -13.75 18.20 -14.46
CA GLU A 78 -14.81 18.86 -15.21
C GLU A 78 -16.06 18.80 -14.32
N GLY A 79 -16.13 19.72 -13.36
CA GLY A 79 -17.40 20.15 -12.80
C GLY A 79 -18.03 21.11 -13.80
N PRO A 80 -19.33 20.99 -14.11
CA PRO A 80 -19.97 21.86 -15.08
C PRO A 80 -19.85 23.32 -14.61
N THR A 81 -19.25 24.17 -15.43
CA THR A 81 -19.23 25.62 -15.22
C THR A 81 -20.67 26.10 -15.20
N LEU A 82 -21.24 26.35 -14.02
CA LEU A 82 -22.54 27.01 -13.92
C LEU A 82 -22.37 28.45 -14.40
N PRO A 83 -23.19 28.92 -15.37
CA PRO A 83 -23.11 30.30 -15.83
C PRO A 83 -23.45 31.26 -14.69
N ALA A 84 -22.81 32.42 -14.70
CA ALA A 84 -22.86 33.44 -13.64
C ALA A 84 -24.25 34.07 -13.39
N GLU A 85 -25.30 33.62 -14.09
CA GLU A 85 -26.67 34.10 -13.98
C GLU A 85 -27.46 33.46 -12.82
N ALA A 86 -26.88 32.49 -12.10
CA ALA A 86 -27.57 31.74 -11.04
C ALA A 86 -27.61 32.42 -9.66
N PHE A 87 -27.09 33.66 -9.53
CA PHE A 87 -27.04 34.40 -8.25
C PHE A 87 -27.73 35.77 -8.33
N GLY A 88 -28.85 35.83 -9.06
CA GLY A 88 -29.77 36.97 -9.02
C GLY A 88 -30.50 37.11 -7.69
#